data_AF-A0A358A4J6-F1
#
_entry.id   AF-A0A358A4J6-F1
#
_cell.length_a   1.000
_cell.length_b   1.000
_cell.length_c   1.000
_cell.angle_alpha   90.00
_cell.angle_beta   90.00
_cell.angle_gamma   90.00
#
_symmetry.space_group_name_H-M   'P 1'
#
loop_
_entity.id
_entity.type
_entity.pdbx_description
1 polymer ?
#
loop_
_entity_poly.entity_id
_entity_poly.type
_entity_poly.pdbx_seq_one_letter_code
_entity_poly.pdbx_strand_id
1 'polypeptide(L)' 'RTRGKTREVPLVATRIGDRIDVSTVRRDSQWVKNLAADPDGAVWLRGERREATADITEGDFLTRATFEL' A
#
# COMPACT_ATOMS: atom_id res chain seq x y z
N ARG A 1 10.44 2.62 8.15
CA ARG A 1 11.13 1.34 7.84
C ARG A 1 12.25 1.04 8.85
N THR A 2 12.15 -0.03 9.65
CA THR A 2 13.10 -0.27 10.77
C THR A 2 14.00 -1.50 10.59
N ARG A 3 13.63 -2.49 9.75
CA ARG A 3 14.35 -3.79 9.71
C ARG A 3 14.66 -4.36 8.32
N GLY A 4 14.37 -3.64 7.23
CA GLY A 4 14.64 -4.10 5.85
C GLY A 4 13.96 -5.41 5.43
N LYS A 5 13.06 -5.95 6.25
CA LYS A 5 12.33 -7.19 5.96
C LYS A 5 11.02 -6.86 5.25
N THR A 6 10.69 -7.64 4.24
CA THR A 6 9.38 -7.64 3.60
C THR A 6 8.29 -7.91 4.65
N ARG A 7 7.22 -7.13 4.59
CA ARG A 7 6.05 -7.25 5.48
C ARG A 7 4.80 -7.44 4.64
N GLU A 8 4.12 -8.55 4.85
CA GLU A 8 2.81 -8.78 4.26
C GLU A 8 1.74 -8.34 5.25
N VAL A 9 0.80 -7.52 4.79
CA VAL A 9 -0.27 -6.95 5.60
C VAL A 9 -1.59 -7.19 4.89
N PRO A 10 -2.52 -7.96 5.47
CA PRO A 10 -3.85 -8.12 4.89
C PRO A 10 -4.60 -6.79 5.03
N LEU A 11 -5.05 -6.24 3.90
CA LEU A 11 -5.77 -4.97 3.82
C LEU A 11 -7.04 -5.15 2.99
N VAL A 12 -8.08 -4.40 3.33
CA VAL A 12 -9.21 -4.20 2.42
C VAL A 12 -8.74 -3.28 1.30
N ALA A 13 -8.99 -3.66 0.06
CA ALA A 13 -8.60 -2.92 -1.13
C ALA A 13 -9.80 -2.71 -2.06
N THR A 14 -9.80 -1.59 -2.78
CA THR A 14 -10.71 -1.35 -3.90
C THR A 14 -9.93 -1.50 -5.19
N ARG A 15 -10.44 -2.30 -6.13
CA ARG A 15 -9.86 -2.42 -7.48
C ARG A 15 -10.70 -1.66 -8.49
N ILE A 16 -10.05 -0.83 -9.31
CA ILE A 16 -10.67 -0.07 -10.40
C ILE A 16 -9.79 -0.24 -11.65
N GLY A 17 -10.19 -1.13 -12.56
CA GLY A 17 -9.33 -1.51 -13.68
C GLY A 17 -8.04 -2.17 -13.20
N ASP A 18 -6.89 -1.59 -13.54
CA ASP A 18 -5.57 -2.05 -13.10
C ASP A 18 -5.03 -1.27 -11.90
N ARG A 19 -5.84 -0.36 -11.35
CA ARG A 19 -5.52 0.38 -10.14
C ARG A 19 -6.05 -0.33 -8.89
N ILE A 20 -5.22 -0.38 -7.85
CA ILE A 20 -5.56 -0.86 -6.51
C ILE A 20 -5.40 0.27 -5.50
N ASP A 21 -6.49 0.66 -4.85
CA ASP A 21 -6.51 1.61 -3.75
C ASP A 21 -6.59 0.86 -2.42
N VAL A 22 -5.67 1.15 -1.50
CA VAL A 22 -5.76 0.76 -0.08
C VAL A 22 -5.71 2.01 0.77
N SER A 23 -6.47 2.03 1.86
CA SER A 23 -6.49 3.19 2.75
C SER A 23 -6.51 2.81 4.22
N THR A 24 -6.14 3.77 5.05
CA THR A 24 -6.24 3.65 6.49
C THR A 24 -6.55 4.98 7.14
N VAL A 25 -7.35 4.95 8.20
CA VAL A 25 -7.57 6.09 9.10
C VAL A 25 -6.52 6.16 10.22
N ARG A 26 -5.62 5.17 10.30
CA ARG A 26 -4.58 5.09 11.34
C ARG A 26 -3.38 5.91 10.93
N ARG A 27 -3.27 7.13 11.48
CA ARG A 27 -2.16 8.07 11.23
C ARG A 27 -0.76 7.46 11.43
N ASP A 28 -0.63 6.52 12.37
CA ASP A 28 0.66 5.88 12.69
C ASP A 28 0.88 4.51 12.03
N SER A 29 0.16 4.20 10.96
CA SER A 29 0.26 2.91 10.30
C SER A 29 1.69 2.59 9.83
N GLN A 30 2.22 1.46 10.28
CA GLN A 30 3.58 1.05 9.93
C GLN A 30 3.73 0.70 8.45
N TRP A 31 2.69 0.18 7.80
CA TRP A 31 2.76 -0.13 6.36
C TRP A 31 2.83 1.18 5.54
N VAL A 32 2.09 2.21 5.93
CA VAL A 32 2.15 3.55 5.32
C VAL A 32 3.56 4.14 5.51
N LYS A 33 4.09 4.15 6.74
CA LYS A 33 5.45 4.64 7.03
C LYS A 33 6.55 3.84 6.32
N ASN A 34 6.28 2.61 5.91
CA ASN A 34 7.23 1.82 5.13
C ASN A 34 7.16 2.22 3.65
N LEU A 35 5.96 2.29 3.06
CA LEU A 35 5.77 2.72 1.66
C LEU A 35 6.20 4.17 1.44
N ALA A 36 5.99 5.06 2.42
CA ALA A 36 6.44 6.45 2.33
C ALA A 36 7.97 6.57 2.34
N ALA A 37 8.67 5.60 2.91
CA ALA A 37 10.14 5.57 2.94
C ALA A 37 10.75 4.83 1.74
N ASP A 38 10.00 3.89 1.16
CA ASP A 38 10.39 3.06 0.03
C ASP A 38 9.09 2.63 -0.69
N PRO A 39 8.73 3.28 -1.81
CA PRO A 39 7.43 3.10 -2.46
C PRO A 39 7.32 1.78 -3.22
N ASP A 40 8.41 1.03 -3.37
CA ASP A 40 8.39 -0.28 -4.02
C ASP A 40 7.71 -1.31 -3.13
N GLY A 41 6.62 -1.89 -3.64
CA GLY A 41 5.81 -2.86 -2.94
C GLY A 41 5.26 -3.94 -3.87
N ALA A 42 4.32 -4.72 -3.34
CA ALA A 42 3.61 -5.71 -4.12
C ALA A 42 2.19 -5.88 -3.62
N VAL A 43 1.29 -6.26 -4.51
CA VAL A 43 -0.06 -6.68 -4.18
C VAL A 43 -0.25 -8.14 -4.57
N TRP A 44 -1.03 -8.85 -3.75
CA TRP A 44 -1.52 -10.18 -4.11
C TRP A 44 -2.86 -10.03 -4.82
N LEU A 45 -2.91 -10.43 -6.09
CA LEU A 45 -4.11 -10.38 -6.91
C LEU A 45 -4.34 -11.75 -7.57
N ARG A 46 -5.51 -12.35 -7.33
CA ARG A 46 -5.87 -13.68 -7.88
C ARG A 46 -4.83 -14.78 -7.58
N GLY A 47 -4.23 -14.73 -6.39
CA GLY A 47 -3.21 -15.70 -5.97
C GLY A 47 -1.81 -15.45 -6.55
N GLU A 48 -1.62 -14.37 -7.30
CA GLU A 48 -0.34 -13.99 -7.87
C GLU A 48 0.19 -12.72 -7.22
N ARG A 49 1.50 -12.70 -6.93
CA ARG A 49 2.19 -11.52 -6.41
C ARG A 49 2.61 -10.63 -7.57
N ARG A 50 2.14 -9.39 -7.59
CA ARG A 50 2.46 -8.37 -8.58
C ARG A 50 3.25 -7.26 -7.91
N GLU A 51 4.50 -7.06 -8.35
CA GLU A 51 5.32 -5.92 -7.91
C GLU A 51 4.71 -4.64 -8.49
N ALA A 52 4.65 -3.58 -7.69
CA ALA A 52 4.12 -2.29 -8.08
C ALA A 52 4.66 -1.18 -7.17
N THR A 53 4.76 0.02 -7.70
CA THR A 53 5.15 1.20 -6.91
C THR A 53 3.89 1.88 -6.37
N ALA A 54 3.92 2.26 -5.09
CA ALA A 54 2.82 2.94 -4.42
C ALA A 54 2.93 4.46 -4.56
N ASP A 55 1.83 5.13 -4.91
CA ASP A 55 1.64 6.56 -4.70
C ASP A 55 0.85 6.80 -3.41
N ILE A 56 1.38 7.60 -2.50
CA ILE A 56 0.74 7.90 -1.21
C ILE A 56 0.11 9.28 -1.25
N THR A 57 -1.20 9.33 -1.00
CA THR A 57 -1.93 10.57 -0.76
C THR A 57 -2.32 10.65 0.70
N GLU A 58 -1.81 11.65 1.41
CA GLU A 58 -2.30 12.02 2.75
C GLU A 58 -3.49 12.97 2.63
N GLY A 59 -4.61 12.60 3.24
CA GLY A 59 -5.78 13.47 3.38
C GLY A 59 -6.11 13.73 4.84
N ASP A 60 -7.04 14.66 5.07
CA ASP A 60 -7.40 15.11 6.43
C ASP A 60 -7.90 13.97 7.34
N PHE A 61 -8.55 12.96 6.74
CA PHE A 61 -9.23 11.87 7.45
C PHE A 61 -8.61 10.49 7.23
N LEU A 62 -7.92 10.29 6.10
CA LEU A 62 -7.32 9.01 5.75
C LEU A 62 -6.04 9.22 4.95
N THR A 63 -5.16 8.24 5.03
CA THR A 63 -4.05 8.07 4.08
C THR A 63 -4.42 6.97 3.10
N ARG A 64 -4.18 7.21 1.81
CA ARG A 64 -4.37 6.24 0.74
C ARG A 64 -3.03 5.90 0.11
N ALA A 65 -2.82 4.63 -0.21
CA ALA A 65 -1.81 4.20 -1.16
C ALA A 65 -2.49 3.62 -2.40
N THR A 66 -1.98 4.01 -3.56
CA THR A 66 -2.46 3.61 -4.87
C THR A 66 -1.38 2.80 -5.56
N PHE A 67 -1.71 1.64 -6.10
CA PHE A 67 -0.82 0.81 -6.93
C PHE A 67 -1.40 0.68 -8.33
N GLU A 68 -0.59 0.92 -9.35
CA GLU A 68 -0.92 0.63 -10.75
C GLU A 68 -0.24 -0.70 -11.15
N LEU A 69 -1.01 -1.63 -11.76
CA LEU A 69 -0.58 -3.00 -12.09
C LEU A 69 -0.32 -3.26 -13.57
#